data_AF-D3HS78-F1
#
_entry.id   AF-D3HS78-F1
#
_cell.length_a   1.000
_cell.length_b   1.000
_cell.length_c   1.000
_cell.angle_alpha   90.00
_cell.angle_beta   90.00
_cell.angle_gamma   90.00
#
_symmetry.space_group_name_H-M   'P 1'
#
loop_
_entity.id
_entity.type
_entity.pdbx_description
1 polymer ?
#
loop_
_entity_poly.entity_id
_entity_poly.type
_entity_poly.pdbx_seq_one_letter_code
_entity_poly.pdbx_strand_id
1 'polypeptide(L)'
;MINPELEKAQNEIITSFNSDPKKGIQLIKNICSTHGIDSAEQIADFFHRQKHKLDLDAVSDYLSKPDEESKKVLQNFTSQINFREQSFTEGFRVFLNTIKLPSEAQKIDRLVQSFGETYYQQNYENHIANKDAAYTLAYAVLILNTSLHNPNSRQKDKLTLSALKICLKGLNDGQDFEDAFLKKIYEEIKCKPFEFNLAKTTPGYLLTSSTLDDDLMFKKLDLLLQSSISTTEEIFPEIADNITVTFDKPKAWLKAFIGYEGTIKFTTESGRELANIQIYKPSLVSKWLFGAQPKVIIQPIDQDENPKEAIELAAKIAVLFESPVNSFKATYDYELSELISAYDQQHKELVRKPFIPQFEKLRFFQRPCSEDNKEELMKSNGLK
;
A
#
# COMPACT_ATOMS: atom_id res chain seq x y z
N MET A 1 19.52 4.72 -24.05
CA MET A 1 20.57 3.75 -24.49
C MET A 1 21.37 3.43 -23.25
N ILE A 2 21.50 2.15 -22.91
CA ILE A 2 22.18 1.79 -21.67
C ILE A 2 23.68 2.09 -21.78
N ASN A 3 24.27 2.56 -20.69
CA ASN A 3 25.68 2.87 -20.65
C ASN A 3 26.54 1.59 -20.80
N PRO A 4 27.64 1.61 -21.59
CA PRO A 4 28.49 0.43 -21.78
C PRO A 4 29.06 -0.16 -20.48
N GLU A 5 29.28 0.65 -19.45
CA GLU A 5 29.78 0.17 -18.16
C GLU A 5 28.72 -0.64 -17.40
N LEU A 6 27.43 -0.31 -17.56
CA LEU A 6 26.34 -1.13 -17.06
C LEU A 6 26.20 -2.44 -17.85
N GLU A 7 26.50 -2.44 -19.16
CA GLU A 7 26.52 -3.68 -19.94
C GLU A 7 27.64 -4.62 -19.46
N LYS A 8 28.82 -4.07 -19.16
CA LYS A 8 29.94 -4.86 -18.59
C LYS A 8 29.59 -5.45 -17.23
N ALA A 9 28.93 -4.68 -16.36
CA ALA A 9 28.51 -5.11 -15.02
C ALA A 9 27.17 -5.88 -15.00
N GLN A 10 26.55 -6.16 -16.15
CA GLN A 10 25.17 -6.65 -16.25
C GLN A 10 24.90 -7.89 -15.37
N ASN A 11 25.76 -8.91 -15.44
CA ASN A 11 25.53 -10.14 -14.69
C ASN A 11 25.66 -9.94 -13.18
N GLU A 12 26.60 -9.10 -12.75
CA GLU A 12 26.77 -8.74 -11.34
C GLU A 12 25.56 -7.97 -10.81
N ILE A 13 25.04 -7.02 -11.60
CA ILE A 13 23.82 -6.28 -11.27
C ILE A 13 22.62 -7.22 -11.16
N ILE A 14 22.43 -8.15 -12.12
CA ILE A 14 21.31 -9.12 -12.09
C ILE A 14 21.41 -10.01 -10.84
N THR A 15 22.58 -10.59 -10.57
CA THR A 15 22.78 -11.47 -9.42
C THR A 15 22.55 -10.70 -8.11
N SER A 16 23.09 -9.49 -8.01
CA SER A 16 22.90 -8.63 -6.84
C SER A 16 21.43 -8.28 -6.66
N PHE A 17 20.75 -7.78 -7.70
CA PHE A 17 19.34 -7.39 -7.65
C PHE A 17 18.40 -8.53 -7.26
N ASN A 18 18.59 -9.72 -7.85
CA ASN A 18 17.74 -10.88 -7.54
C ASN A 18 17.97 -11.43 -6.13
N SER A 19 19.16 -11.21 -5.56
CA SER A 19 19.44 -11.55 -4.16
C SER A 19 18.93 -10.49 -3.19
N ASP A 20 19.11 -9.22 -3.54
CA ASP A 20 18.83 -8.03 -2.76
C ASP A 20 18.65 -6.84 -3.74
N PRO A 21 17.41 -6.42 -3.99
CA PRO A 21 17.12 -5.35 -4.94
C PRO A 21 17.85 -4.05 -4.61
N LYS A 22 18.04 -3.72 -3.32
CA LYS A 22 18.72 -2.49 -2.89
C LYS A 22 20.19 -2.53 -3.30
N LYS A 23 20.88 -3.68 -3.16
CA LYS A 23 22.26 -3.85 -3.63
C LYS A 23 22.39 -3.68 -5.15
N GLY A 24 21.48 -4.29 -5.92
CA GLY A 24 21.47 -4.16 -7.38
C GLY A 24 21.27 -2.72 -7.84
N ILE A 25 20.31 -2.00 -7.24
CA ILE A 25 20.06 -0.58 -7.53
C ILE A 25 21.27 0.28 -7.15
N GLN A 26 21.87 0.06 -5.99
CA GLN A 26 23.05 0.83 -5.57
C GLN A 26 24.25 0.60 -6.50
N LEU A 27 24.43 -0.60 -7.03
CA LEU A 27 25.47 -0.88 -8.03
C LEU A 27 25.26 -0.05 -9.30
N ILE A 28 24.03 0.00 -9.83
CA ILE A 28 23.69 0.87 -10.98
C ILE A 28 23.97 2.34 -10.64
N LYS A 29 23.52 2.81 -9.47
CA LYS A 29 23.71 4.20 -9.03
C LYS A 29 25.18 4.57 -8.90
N ASN A 30 26.02 3.69 -8.35
CA ASN A 30 27.45 3.91 -8.21
C ASN A 30 28.15 4.01 -9.57
N ILE A 31 27.81 3.13 -10.51
CA ILE A 31 28.32 3.20 -11.89
C ILE A 31 27.87 4.51 -12.54
N CYS A 32 26.60 4.86 -12.47
CA CYS A 32 26.08 6.11 -13.04
C CYS A 32 26.76 7.35 -12.46
N SER A 33 26.93 7.41 -11.13
CA SER A 33 27.62 8.52 -10.44
C SER A 33 29.07 8.67 -10.89
N THR A 34 29.80 7.56 -11.01
CA THR A 34 31.21 7.53 -11.45
C THR A 34 31.39 8.12 -12.86
N HIS A 35 30.37 7.97 -13.70
CA HIS A 35 30.39 8.40 -15.10
C HIS A 35 29.53 9.64 -15.40
N GLY A 36 28.95 10.29 -14.38
CA GLY A 36 28.15 11.51 -14.54
C GLY A 36 26.82 11.30 -15.29
N ILE A 37 26.18 10.14 -15.11
CA ILE A 37 24.96 9.73 -15.82
C ILE A 37 23.75 9.80 -14.88
N ASP A 38 22.58 10.18 -15.41
CA ASP A 38 21.32 10.09 -14.68
C ASP A 38 20.97 8.62 -14.39
N SER A 39 21.00 8.23 -13.11
CA SER A 39 20.70 6.86 -12.70
C SER A 39 19.26 6.45 -13.00
N ALA A 40 18.30 7.40 -12.98
CA ALA A 40 16.89 7.05 -13.12
C ALA A 40 16.54 6.50 -14.51
N GLU A 41 17.11 7.09 -15.56
CA GLU A 41 16.94 6.59 -16.93
C GLU A 41 17.62 5.22 -17.11
N GLN A 42 18.82 5.06 -16.54
CA GLN A 42 19.58 3.82 -16.66
C GLN A 42 18.93 2.64 -15.92
N ILE A 43 18.35 2.87 -14.74
CA ILE A 43 17.60 1.84 -14.01
C ILE A 43 16.37 1.41 -14.84
N ALA A 44 15.63 2.35 -15.41
CA ALA A 44 14.49 2.05 -16.27
C ALA A 44 14.89 1.25 -17.53
N ASP A 45 15.95 1.68 -18.24
CA ASP A 45 16.52 0.97 -19.39
C ASP A 45 16.94 -0.46 -19.00
N PHE A 46 17.56 -0.62 -17.82
CA PHE A 46 18.02 -1.92 -17.33
C PHE A 46 16.84 -2.86 -17.04
N PHE A 47 15.77 -2.38 -16.39
CA PHE A 47 14.57 -3.16 -16.12
C PHE A 47 13.89 -3.66 -17.39
N HIS A 48 13.79 -2.83 -18.44
CA HIS A 48 13.24 -3.27 -19.73
C HIS A 48 14.12 -4.32 -20.40
N ARG A 49 15.42 -4.07 -20.49
CA ARG A 49 16.37 -4.95 -21.19
C ARG A 49 16.52 -6.31 -20.51
N GLN A 50 16.51 -6.35 -19.18
CA GLN A 50 16.76 -7.55 -18.39
C GLN A 50 15.48 -8.18 -17.81
N LYS A 51 14.29 -7.79 -18.31
CA LYS A 51 12.97 -8.25 -17.83
C LYS A 51 12.88 -9.77 -17.59
N HIS A 52 13.49 -10.58 -18.44
CA HIS A 52 13.43 -12.06 -18.34
C HIS A 52 14.43 -12.65 -17.33
N LYS A 53 15.37 -11.86 -16.82
CA LYS A 53 16.41 -12.28 -15.88
C LYS A 53 16.25 -11.68 -14.49
N LEU A 54 15.41 -10.66 -14.34
CA LEU A 54 15.14 -10.01 -13.06
C LEU A 54 13.91 -10.60 -12.37
N ASP A 55 13.91 -10.56 -11.04
CA ASP A 55 12.69 -10.79 -10.26
C ASP A 55 11.68 -9.66 -10.52
N LEU A 56 10.64 -9.96 -11.29
CA LEU A 56 9.60 -9.00 -11.63
C LEU A 56 8.75 -8.57 -10.43
N ASP A 57 8.69 -9.35 -9.33
CA ASP A 57 8.03 -8.90 -8.10
C ASP A 57 8.83 -7.70 -7.54
N ALA A 58 10.16 -7.86 -7.42
CA ALA A 58 11.05 -6.81 -6.92
C ALA A 58 11.14 -5.58 -7.84
N VAL A 59 11.15 -5.77 -9.17
CA VAL A 59 11.08 -4.66 -10.14
C VAL A 59 9.82 -3.85 -9.94
N SER A 60 8.67 -4.51 -9.83
CA SER A 60 7.38 -3.84 -9.69
C SER A 60 7.23 -3.17 -8.31
N ASP A 61 7.80 -3.79 -7.28
CA ASP A 61 7.88 -3.22 -5.93
C ASP A 61 8.69 -1.91 -5.94
N TYR A 62 9.90 -1.93 -6.51
CA TYR A 62 10.75 -0.75 -6.63
C TYR A 62 10.09 0.36 -7.44
N LEU A 63 9.57 0.04 -8.64
CA LEU A 63 8.89 1.00 -9.51
C LEU A 63 7.71 1.69 -8.83
N SER A 64 7.06 1.04 -7.86
CA SER A 64 5.87 1.56 -7.20
C SER A 64 6.12 2.16 -5.82
N LYS A 65 7.38 2.32 -5.40
CA LYS A 65 7.75 3.00 -4.15
C LYS A 65 7.32 4.49 -4.13
N PRO A 66 7.12 5.07 -2.94
CA PRO A 66 6.68 6.46 -2.79
C PRO A 66 7.79 7.51 -2.96
N ASP A 67 9.07 7.11 -2.93
CA ASP A 67 10.19 8.05 -3.02
C ASP A 67 10.35 8.66 -4.42
N GLU A 68 10.91 9.86 -4.48
CA GLU A 68 11.03 10.64 -5.73
C GLU A 68 11.94 9.98 -6.77
N GLU A 69 12.98 9.26 -6.35
CA GLU A 69 13.85 8.51 -7.28
C GLU A 69 13.04 7.42 -7.99
N SER A 70 12.32 6.60 -7.23
CA SER A 70 11.52 5.50 -7.76
C SER A 70 10.38 6.00 -8.66
N LYS A 71 9.74 7.13 -8.31
CA LYS A 71 8.75 7.79 -9.19
C LYS A 71 9.37 8.22 -10.52
N LYS A 72 10.56 8.81 -10.49
CA LYS A 72 11.28 9.21 -11.71
C LYS A 72 11.67 8.00 -12.55
N VAL A 73 12.13 6.91 -11.93
CA VAL A 73 12.40 5.64 -12.62
C VAL A 73 11.12 5.08 -13.25
N LEU A 74 9.98 5.10 -12.53
CA LEU A 74 8.70 4.65 -13.07
C LEU A 74 8.25 5.48 -14.28
N GLN A 75 8.38 6.81 -14.23
CA GLN A 75 8.07 7.66 -15.37
C GLN A 75 8.95 7.33 -16.59
N ASN A 76 10.27 7.15 -16.38
CA ASN A 76 11.19 6.74 -17.44
C ASN A 76 10.91 5.32 -17.95
N PHE A 77 10.49 4.41 -17.08
CA PHE A 77 10.14 3.05 -17.46
C PHE A 77 8.88 3.03 -18.31
N THR A 78 7.82 3.71 -17.88
CA THR A 78 6.55 3.71 -18.61
C THR A 78 6.68 4.47 -19.94
N SER A 79 7.47 5.55 -20.00
CA SER A 79 7.68 6.32 -21.24
C SER A 79 8.38 5.56 -22.36
N GLN A 80 9.13 4.50 -22.04
CA GLN A 80 9.75 3.60 -23.01
C GLN A 80 8.76 2.62 -23.65
N ILE A 81 7.56 2.47 -23.09
CA ILE A 81 6.50 1.65 -23.68
C ILE A 81 5.82 2.46 -24.78
N ASN A 82 5.78 1.91 -26.00
CA ASN A 82 5.15 2.58 -27.12
C ASN A 82 3.63 2.35 -27.09
N PHE A 83 2.86 3.38 -26.74
CA PHE A 83 1.41 3.41 -26.76
C PHE A 83 0.83 4.14 -27.99
N ARG A 84 1.68 4.68 -28.86
CA ARG A 84 1.22 5.37 -30.07
C ARG A 84 0.44 4.41 -30.95
N GLU A 85 -0.66 4.89 -31.53
CA GLU A 85 -1.56 4.13 -32.42
C GLU A 85 -2.26 2.92 -31.78
N GLN A 86 -2.04 2.66 -30.50
CA GLN A 86 -2.76 1.61 -29.77
C GLN A 86 -4.08 2.17 -29.22
N SER A 87 -5.09 1.29 -29.09
CA SER A 87 -6.27 1.66 -28.31
C SER A 87 -5.92 1.75 -26.83
N PHE A 88 -6.76 2.43 -26.06
CA PHE A 88 -6.55 2.58 -24.62
C PHE A 88 -6.45 1.22 -23.91
N THR A 89 -7.32 0.27 -24.29
CA THR A 89 -7.33 -1.04 -23.65
C THR A 89 -6.12 -1.89 -24.04
N GLU A 90 -5.63 -1.79 -25.28
CA GLU A 90 -4.44 -2.53 -25.72
C GLU A 90 -3.17 -1.95 -25.09
N GLY A 91 -3.03 -0.63 -25.07
CA GLY A 91 -1.93 0.03 -24.35
C GLY A 91 -1.90 -0.38 -22.88
N PHE A 92 -3.07 -0.46 -22.23
CA PHE A 92 -3.13 -0.89 -20.84
C PHE A 92 -2.78 -2.38 -20.66
N ARG A 93 -3.17 -3.27 -21.59
CA ARG A 93 -2.72 -4.67 -21.58
C ARG A 93 -1.21 -4.78 -21.70
N VAL A 94 -0.61 -4.04 -22.64
CA VAL A 94 0.83 -4.03 -22.83
C VAL A 94 1.51 -3.60 -21.54
N PHE A 95 1.04 -2.52 -20.91
CA PHE A 95 1.56 -2.05 -19.62
C PHE A 95 1.43 -3.10 -18.50
N LEU A 96 0.25 -3.69 -18.30
CA LEU A 96 0.03 -4.70 -17.27
C LEU A 96 0.89 -5.96 -17.48
N ASN A 97 1.31 -6.23 -18.72
CA ASN A 97 2.21 -7.34 -19.06
C ASN A 97 3.70 -7.02 -18.84
N THR A 98 4.10 -5.76 -18.60
CA THR A 98 5.49 -5.41 -18.29
C THR A 98 5.82 -5.53 -16.81
N ILE A 99 4.81 -5.47 -15.94
CA ILE A 99 4.96 -5.50 -14.49
C ILE A 99 4.23 -6.70 -13.88
N LYS A 100 4.50 -6.95 -12.60
CA LYS A 100 3.62 -7.72 -11.73
C LYS A 100 2.85 -6.76 -10.84
N LEU A 101 1.54 -6.92 -10.81
CA LEU A 101 0.68 -6.03 -10.06
C LEU A 101 0.92 -6.25 -8.55
N PRO A 102 1.36 -5.22 -7.80
CA PRO A 102 1.56 -5.33 -6.36
C PRO A 102 0.24 -5.62 -5.63
N SER A 103 0.32 -6.17 -4.43
CA SER A 103 -0.85 -6.41 -3.57
C SER A 103 -1.19 -5.21 -2.66
N GLU A 104 -0.46 -4.11 -2.77
CA GLU A 104 -0.67 -2.90 -1.97
C GLU A 104 -1.37 -1.81 -2.79
N ALA A 105 -2.43 -1.24 -2.25
CA ALA A 105 -3.31 -0.32 -2.97
C ALA A 105 -2.59 0.93 -3.48
N GLN A 106 -1.75 1.54 -2.65
CA GLN A 106 -1.01 2.75 -3.02
C GLN A 106 0.04 2.48 -4.12
N LYS A 107 0.60 1.27 -4.17
CA LYS A 107 1.53 0.85 -5.21
C LYS A 107 0.81 0.69 -6.56
N ILE A 108 -0.35 0.03 -6.57
CA ILE A 108 -1.23 -0.08 -7.75
C ILE A 108 -1.60 1.32 -8.25
N ASP A 109 -2.00 2.21 -7.35
CA ASP A 109 -2.40 3.59 -7.68
C ASP A 109 -1.31 4.34 -8.45
N ARG A 110 -0.04 4.26 -8.02
CA ARG A 110 1.10 4.89 -8.72
C ARG A 110 1.33 4.31 -10.11
N LEU A 111 1.22 2.99 -10.26
CA LEU A 111 1.36 2.33 -11.57
C LEU A 111 0.25 2.78 -12.54
N VAL A 112 -1.00 2.85 -12.06
CA VAL A 112 -2.14 3.31 -12.86
C VAL A 112 -2.02 4.79 -13.23
N GLN A 113 -1.54 5.64 -12.32
CA GLN A 113 -1.25 7.05 -12.61
C GLN A 113 -0.17 7.19 -13.69
N SER A 114 0.94 6.45 -13.55
CA SER A 114 2.02 6.48 -14.54
C SER A 114 1.55 6.04 -15.93
N PHE A 115 0.77 4.96 -16.01
CA PHE A 115 0.15 4.55 -17.26
C PHE A 115 -0.73 5.66 -17.87
N GLY A 116 -1.65 6.23 -17.08
CA GLY A 116 -2.56 7.28 -17.57
C GLY A 116 -1.81 8.51 -18.09
N GLU A 117 -0.82 8.99 -17.32
CA GLU A 117 0.01 10.13 -17.70
C GLU A 117 0.79 9.86 -19.00
N THR A 118 1.48 8.73 -19.10
CA THR A 118 2.25 8.40 -20.31
C THR A 118 1.37 8.12 -21.52
N TYR A 119 0.24 7.41 -21.34
CA TYR A 119 -0.67 7.15 -22.44
C TYR A 119 -1.20 8.45 -23.03
N TYR A 120 -1.60 9.41 -22.19
CA TYR A 120 -2.04 10.74 -22.61
C TYR A 120 -0.92 11.49 -23.34
N GLN A 121 0.30 11.53 -22.78
CA GLN A 121 1.44 12.21 -23.40
C GLN A 121 1.78 11.68 -24.81
N GLN A 122 1.65 10.37 -25.04
CA GLN A 122 1.92 9.76 -26.34
C GLN A 122 0.74 9.86 -27.32
N ASN A 123 -0.43 10.34 -26.87
CA ASN A 123 -1.69 10.35 -27.61
C ASN A 123 -2.47 11.67 -27.37
N TYR A 124 -1.77 12.81 -27.44
CA TYR A 124 -2.22 14.14 -26.99
C TYR A 124 -3.43 14.73 -27.74
N GLU A 125 -3.92 14.07 -28.79
CA GLU A 125 -5.04 14.53 -29.64
C GLU A 125 -6.23 13.55 -29.64
N ASN A 126 -6.19 12.53 -28.79
CA ASN A 126 -7.25 11.53 -28.68
C ASN A 126 -8.40 12.01 -27.75
N HIS A 127 -9.44 11.18 -27.63
CA HIS A 127 -10.66 11.39 -26.83
C HIS A 127 -10.50 11.67 -25.31
N ILE A 128 -9.28 11.96 -24.84
CA ILE A 128 -8.91 12.14 -23.43
C ILE A 128 -8.29 13.53 -23.26
N ALA A 129 -8.93 14.39 -22.47
CA ALA A 129 -8.61 15.80 -22.38
C ALA A 129 -7.31 16.11 -21.62
N ASN A 130 -6.97 15.31 -20.59
CA ASN A 130 -5.77 15.50 -19.78
C ASN A 130 -5.35 14.19 -19.06
N LYS A 131 -4.22 14.25 -18.34
CA LYS A 131 -3.70 13.09 -17.59
C LYS A 131 -4.63 12.60 -16.47
N ASP A 132 -5.42 13.47 -15.87
CA ASP A 132 -6.35 13.10 -14.79
C ASP A 132 -7.57 12.35 -15.35
N ALA A 133 -8.04 12.74 -16.53
CA ALA A 133 -9.03 12.00 -17.30
C ALA A 133 -8.50 10.62 -17.72
N ALA A 134 -7.25 10.54 -18.15
CA ALA A 134 -6.60 9.27 -18.52
C ALA A 134 -6.48 8.31 -17.32
N TYR A 135 -6.01 8.82 -16.18
CA TYR A 135 -5.95 8.06 -14.93
C TYR A 135 -7.35 7.61 -14.46
N THR A 136 -8.35 8.49 -14.60
CA THR A 136 -9.75 8.16 -14.27
C THR A 136 -10.30 7.05 -15.13
N LEU A 137 -10.08 7.14 -16.44
CA LEU A 137 -10.45 6.10 -17.38
C LEU A 137 -9.72 4.79 -17.04
N ALA A 138 -8.43 4.84 -16.68
CA ALA A 138 -7.65 3.65 -16.36
C ALA A 138 -8.25 2.86 -15.18
N TYR A 139 -8.52 3.51 -14.03
CA TYR A 139 -9.12 2.77 -12.92
C TYR A 139 -10.56 2.32 -13.22
N ALA A 140 -11.34 3.09 -13.99
CA ALA A 140 -12.68 2.70 -14.38
C ALA A 140 -12.67 1.43 -15.25
N VAL A 141 -11.68 1.31 -16.14
CA VAL A 141 -11.49 0.15 -17.01
C VAL A 141 -11.02 -1.07 -16.21
N LEU A 142 -10.23 -0.90 -15.14
CA LEU A 142 -9.90 -1.99 -14.20
C LEU A 142 -11.16 -2.53 -13.49
N ILE A 143 -12.02 -1.63 -13.00
CA ILE A 143 -13.29 -2.00 -12.35
C ILE A 143 -14.25 -2.64 -13.36
N LEU A 144 -14.30 -2.14 -14.59
CA LEU A 144 -15.09 -2.74 -15.66
C LEU A 144 -14.63 -4.18 -15.94
N ASN A 145 -13.32 -4.40 -16.06
CA ASN A 145 -12.77 -5.72 -16.31
C ASN A 145 -13.16 -6.72 -15.22
N THR A 146 -13.01 -6.36 -13.95
CA THR A 146 -13.41 -7.22 -12.84
C THR A 146 -14.91 -7.43 -12.76
N SER A 147 -15.71 -6.41 -13.07
CA SER A 147 -17.17 -6.54 -13.12
C SER A 147 -17.63 -7.51 -14.21
N LEU A 148 -17.07 -7.43 -15.42
CA LEU A 148 -17.49 -8.23 -16.57
C LEU A 148 -17.05 -9.69 -16.47
N HIS A 149 -15.85 -9.94 -15.92
CA HIS A 149 -15.18 -11.25 -16.01
C HIS A 149 -15.10 -12.03 -14.69
N ASN A 150 -15.46 -11.43 -13.55
CA ASN A 150 -15.55 -12.18 -12.31
C ASN A 150 -16.64 -13.27 -12.42
N PRO A 151 -16.28 -14.56 -12.31
CA PRO A 151 -17.23 -15.67 -12.47
C PRO A 151 -18.28 -15.73 -11.35
N ASN A 152 -18.02 -15.09 -10.20
CA ASN A 152 -18.93 -15.03 -9.07
C ASN A 152 -19.93 -13.86 -9.16
N SER A 153 -19.76 -12.94 -10.13
CA SER A 153 -20.67 -11.83 -10.35
C SER A 153 -21.91 -12.28 -11.12
N ARG A 154 -23.10 -12.04 -10.56
CA ARG A 154 -24.36 -12.33 -11.25
C ARG A 154 -24.49 -11.43 -12.48
N GLN A 155 -25.10 -11.93 -13.55
CA GLN A 155 -25.21 -11.19 -14.82
C GLN A 155 -25.86 -9.80 -14.67
N LYS A 156 -26.83 -9.67 -13.76
CA LYS A 156 -27.52 -8.39 -13.46
C LYS A 156 -26.66 -7.37 -12.70
N ASP A 157 -25.59 -7.82 -12.05
CA ASP A 157 -24.68 -6.97 -11.28
C ASP A 157 -23.46 -6.54 -12.13
N LYS A 158 -23.32 -7.07 -13.35
CA LYS A 158 -22.23 -6.69 -14.26
C LYS A 158 -22.46 -5.27 -14.78
N LEU A 159 -21.40 -4.47 -14.80
CA LEU A 159 -21.44 -3.09 -15.25
C LEU A 159 -21.84 -3.04 -16.74
N THR A 160 -22.92 -2.31 -17.04
CA THR A 160 -23.39 -2.11 -18.41
C THR A 160 -22.66 -0.92 -19.04
N LEU A 161 -22.67 -0.82 -20.38
CA LEU A 161 -22.12 0.35 -21.07
C LEU A 161 -22.80 1.66 -20.60
N SER A 162 -24.13 1.65 -20.42
CA SER A 162 -24.85 2.83 -19.93
C SER A 162 -24.43 3.22 -18.52
N ALA A 163 -24.23 2.23 -17.63
CA ALA A 163 -23.74 2.48 -16.28
C ALA A 163 -22.29 3.02 -16.29
N LEU A 164 -21.42 2.47 -17.14
CA LEU A 164 -20.05 2.98 -17.33
C LEU A 164 -20.05 4.45 -17.75
N LYS A 165 -20.89 4.83 -18.73
CA LYS A 165 -21.04 6.23 -19.17
C LYS A 165 -21.48 7.15 -18.03
N ILE A 166 -22.43 6.72 -17.20
CA ILE A 166 -22.88 7.48 -16.02
C ILE A 166 -21.74 7.65 -15.02
N CYS A 167 -20.97 6.59 -14.74
CA CYS A 167 -19.84 6.65 -13.82
C CYS A 167 -18.72 7.59 -14.32
N LEU A 168 -18.58 7.77 -15.62
CA LEU A 168 -17.54 8.61 -16.25
C LEU A 168 -18.02 10.00 -16.66
N LYS A 169 -19.27 10.36 -16.35
CA LYS A 169 -19.88 11.63 -16.75
C LYS A 169 -19.12 12.81 -16.14
N GLY A 170 -18.73 13.79 -16.97
CA GLY A 170 -18.01 14.98 -16.56
C GLY A 170 -16.55 14.74 -16.13
N LEU A 171 -16.03 13.51 -16.26
CA LEU A 171 -14.68 13.15 -15.81
C LEU A 171 -13.60 13.32 -16.89
N ASN A 172 -13.94 13.94 -18.02
CA ASN A 172 -13.01 14.29 -19.09
C ASN A 172 -12.79 15.81 -19.11
N ASP A 173 -12.12 16.33 -18.08
CA ASP A 173 -11.90 17.77 -17.87
C ASP A 173 -13.21 18.61 -17.82
N GLY A 174 -14.18 18.11 -17.07
CA GLY A 174 -15.51 18.72 -16.96
C GLY A 174 -16.46 18.37 -18.11
N GLN A 175 -15.99 17.64 -19.13
CA GLN A 175 -16.80 17.12 -20.23
C GLN A 175 -17.00 15.60 -20.12
N ASP A 176 -17.86 15.07 -20.98
CA ASP A 176 -18.05 13.63 -21.14
C ASP A 176 -17.02 13.05 -22.12
N PHE A 177 -16.63 11.79 -21.91
CA PHE A 177 -15.92 11.03 -22.95
C PHE A 177 -16.88 10.72 -24.11
N GLU A 178 -16.34 10.65 -25.33
CA GLU A 178 -17.16 10.32 -26.49
C GLU A 178 -17.84 8.95 -26.39
N ASP A 179 -19.10 8.91 -26.80
CA ASP A 179 -19.95 7.73 -26.74
C ASP A 179 -19.39 6.53 -27.50
N ALA A 180 -18.85 6.78 -28.69
CA ALA A 180 -18.23 5.76 -29.53
C ALA A 180 -16.93 5.23 -28.92
N PHE A 181 -16.15 6.10 -28.29
CA PHE A 181 -14.90 5.74 -27.60
C PHE A 181 -15.16 4.84 -26.39
N LEU A 182 -16.10 5.20 -25.52
CA LEU A 182 -16.49 4.36 -24.37
C LEU A 182 -17.12 3.04 -24.80
N LYS A 183 -17.90 3.03 -25.88
CA LYS A 183 -18.45 1.80 -26.46
C LYS A 183 -17.34 0.86 -26.92
N LYS A 184 -16.33 1.38 -27.64
CA LYS A 184 -15.17 0.60 -28.10
C LYS A 184 -14.42 -0.02 -26.92
N ILE A 185 -14.10 0.78 -25.90
CA ILE A 185 -13.46 0.29 -24.66
C ILE A 185 -14.28 -0.84 -24.02
N TYR A 186 -15.59 -0.63 -23.88
CA TYR A 186 -16.47 -1.64 -23.28
C TYR A 186 -16.46 -2.96 -24.06
N GLU A 187 -16.55 -2.90 -25.38
CA GLU A 187 -16.53 -4.07 -26.26
C GLU A 187 -15.17 -4.79 -26.23
N GLU A 188 -14.06 -4.04 -26.25
CA GLU A 188 -12.70 -4.58 -26.16
C GLU A 188 -12.46 -5.31 -24.83
N ILE A 189 -12.85 -4.71 -23.70
CA ILE A 189 -12.74 -5.38 -22.39
C ILE A 189 -13.68 -6.57 -22.33
N LYS A 190 -14.94 -6.46 -22.76
CA LYS A 190 -15.88 -7.58 -22.76
C LYS A 190 -15.39 -8.76 -23.59
N CYS A 191 -14.73 -8.50 -24.70
CA CYS A 191 -14.19 -9.52 -25.60
C CYS A 191 -12.95 -10.20 -25.00
N LYS A 192 -12.01 -9.43 -24.42
CA LYS A 192 -10.75 -9.94 -23.88
C LYS A 192 -10.51 -9.41 -22.46
N PRO A 193 -10.48 -10.24 -21.41
CA PRO A 193 -10.13 -9.78 -20.07
C PRO A 193 -8.66 -9.33 -19.99
N PHE A 194 -8.34 -8.43 -19.07
CA PHE A 194 -6.96 -8.19 -18.68
C PHE A 194 -6.34 -9.43 -18.04
N GLU A 195 -5.06 -9.64 -18.29
CA GLU A 195 -4.25 -10.64 -17.61
C GLU A 195 -3.53 -9.95 -16.45
N PHE A 196 -3.84 -10.34 -15.22
CA PHE A 196 -3.21 -9.80 -14.02
C PHE A 196 -2.15 -10.77 -13.49
N ASN A 197 -0.88 -10.41 -13.68
CA ASN A 197 0.22 -11.12 -13.05
C ASN A 197 0.43 -10.55 -11.64
N LEU A 198 -0.23 -11.12 -10.64
CA LEU A 198 -0.14 -10.62 -9.26
C LEU A 198 1.21 -10.99 -8.62
N ALA A 199 1.76 -10.06 -7.83
CA ALA A 199 2.91 -10.35 -6.97
C ALA A 199 2.57 -11.48 -5.98
N LYS A 200 3.53 -12.36 -5.72
CA LYS A 200 3.31 -13.55 -4.88
C LYS A 200 3.48 -13.25 -3.39
N THR A 201 4.24 -12.21 -3.08
CA THR A 201 4.62 -11.88 -1.70
C THR A 201 4.39 -10.42 -1.42
N THR A 202 3.99 -10.12 -0.20
CA THR A 202 3.85 -8.76 0.33
C THR A 202 4.99 -8.50 1.30
N PRO A 203 5.80 -7.43 1.13
CA PRO A 203 6.82 -7.04 2.09
C PRO A 203 6.27 -6.76 3.50
N GLY A 204 7.06 -7.04 4.54
CA GLY A 204 6.70 -6.81 5.94
C GLY A 204 6.00 -8.00 6.60
N TYR A 205 5.14 -7.70 7.57
CA TYR A 205 4.33 -8.66 8.32
C TYR A 205 2.93 -8.73 7.72
N LEU A 206 2.54 -9.89 7.19
CA LEU A 206 1.20 -10.13 6.64
C LEU A 206 0.39 -11.00 7.59
N LEU A 207 -0.75 -10.47 8.05
CA LEU A 207 -1.79 -11.20 8.75
C LEU A 207 -2.99 -11.39 7.82
N THR A 208 -3.45 -12.62 7.66
CA THR A 208 -4.61 -12.98 6.83
C THR A 208 -5.16 -14.34 7.25
N SER A 209 -6.44 -14.39 7.58
CA SER A 209 -7.13 -15.63 7.90
C SER A 209 -8.64 -15.44 7.74
N SER A 210 -9.40 -16.54 7.75
CA SER A 210 -10.86 -16.47 7.77
C SER A 210 -11.44 -15.97 9.09
N THR A 211 -10.62 -15.89 10.16
CA THR A 211 -11.04 -15.47 11.50
C THR A 211 -10.42 -14.13 11.91
N LEU A 212 -9.67 -13.46 11.04
CA LEU A 212 -9.02 -12.20 11.38
C LEU A 212 -10.04 -11.08 11.63
N ASP A 213 -11.23 -11.14 11.02
CA ASP A 213 -12.33 -10.22 11.33
C ASP A 213 -12.81 -10.38 12.80
N ASP A 214 -12.54 -11.52 13.44
CA ASP A 214 -12.89 -11.76 14.84
C ASP A 214 -11.84 -11.24 15.84
N ASP A 215 -10.63 -10.95 15.38
CA ASP A 215 -9.52 -10.46 16.17
C ASP A 215 -9.85 -9.11 16.85
N LEU A 216 -9.58 -9.01 18.15
CA LEU A 216 -9.93 -7.82 18.92
C LEU A 216 -9.20 -6.58 18.41
N MET A 217 -7.92 -6.71 18.04
CA MET A 217 -7.15 -5.60 17.50
C MET A 217 -7.70 -5.19 16.14
N PHE A 218 -7.99 -6.15 15.26
CA PHE A 218 -8.60 -5.86 13.97
C PHE A 218 -9.94 -5.11 14.10
N LYS A 219 -10.81 -5.51 15.03
CA LYS A 219 -12.08 -4.82 15.33
C LYS A 219 -11.86 -3.39 15.83
N LYS A 220 -10.86 -3.16 16.70
CA LYS A 220 -10.49 -1.80 17.15
C LYS A 220 -10.03 -0.92 16.00
N LEU A 221 -9.17 -1.45 15.14
CA LEU A 221 -8.73 -0.74 13.93
C LEU A 221 -9.91 -0.40 13.04
N ASP A 222 -10.85 -1.32 12.83
CA ASP A 222 -12.04 -1.06 12.03
C ASP A 222 -12.92 0.06 12.59
N LEU A 223 -13.08 0.14 13.91
CA LEU A 223 -13.80 1.24 14.55
C LEU A 223 -13.11 2.60 14.35
N LEU A 224 -11.76 2.61 14.37
CA LEU A 224 -10.98 3.80 14.05
C LEU A 224 -11.24 4.28 12.63
N LEU A 225 -11.23 3.35 11.66
CA LEU A 225 -11.50 3.62 10.25
C LEU A 225 -12.90 4.23 10.03
N GLN A 226 -13.88 3.78 10.82
CA GLN A 226 -15.28 4.20 10.74
C GLN A 226 -15.57 5.53 11.47
N SER A 227 -14.56 6.18 12.06
CA SER A 227 -14.68 7.47 12.75
C SER A 227 -15.60 7.44 13.98
N SER A 228 -15.80 6.26 14.58
CA SER A 228 -16.85 6.00 15.57
C SER A 228 -16.30 5.70 16.97
N ILE A 229 -15.54 6.63 17.56
CA ILE A 229 -15.30 6.71 19.02
C ILE A 229 -14.06 5.92 19.53
N SER A 230 -12.88 6.05 18.93
CA SER A 230 -11.66 5.61 19.61
C SER A 230 -10.51 6.59 19.41
N THR A 231 -9.87 6.99 20.50
CA THR A 231 -8.63 7.76 20.39
C THR A 231 -7.47 6.82 20.09
N THR A 232 -6.42 7.36 19.46
CA THR A 232 -5.24 6.59 19.07
C THR A 232 -4.56 5.94 20.27
N GLU A 233 -4.62 6.59 21.43
CA GLU A 233 -4.08 6.11 22.71
C GLU A 233 -4.87 4.93 23.28
N GLU A 234 -6.18 4.82 22.99
CA GLU A 234 -7.01 3.69 23.43
C GLU A 234 -6.70 2.41 22.65
N ILE A 235 -6.35 2.55 21.38
CA ILE A 235 -6.04 1.42 20.50
C ILE A 235 -4.59 0.98 20.69
N PHE A 236 -3.68 1.93 20.86
CA PHE A 236 -2.26 1.70 20.96
C PHE A 236 -1.65 2.23 22.28
N PRO A 237 -2.15 1.80 23.45
CA PRO A 237 -1.69 2.32 24.75
C PRO A 237 -0.24 1.96 25.08
N GLU A 238 0.34 1.00 24.35
CA GLU A 238 1.73 0.60 24.53
C GLU A 238 2.70 1.34 23.59
N ILE A 239 2.20 2.13 22.64
CA ILE A 239 3.04 2.92 21.75
C ILE A 239 3.47 4.20 22.47
N ALA A 240 4.71 4.65 22.21
CA ALA A 240 5.30 5.77 22.93
C ALA A 240 4.54 7.10 22.69
N ASP A 241 4.49 7.95 23.71
CA ASP A 241 3.73 9.21 23.71
C ASP A 241 4.21 10.21 22.61
N ASN A 242 5.42 10.02 22.07
CA ASN A 242 6.01 10.85 21.01
C ASN A 242 5.67 10.36 19.59
N ILE A 243 4.79 9.37 19.44
CA ILE A 243 4.33 8.85 18.15
C ILE A 243 2.95 9.41 17.84
N THR A 244 2.88 10.18 16.75
CA THR A 244 1.61 10.62 16.17
C THR A 244 1.05 9.53 15.27
N VAL A 245 -0.25 9.25 15.40
CA VAL A 245 -0.94 8.27 14.57
C VAL A 245 -1.90 8.99 13.64
N THR A 246 -1.72 8.81 12.32
CA THR A 246 -2.57 9.42 11.30
C THR A 246 -3.24 8.36 10.43
N PHE A 247 -4.33 8.73 9.76
CA PHE A 247 -5.12 7.82 8.95
C PHE A 247 -5.34 8.36 7.53
N ASP A 248 -4.81 7.63 6.56
CA ASP A 248 -4.98 7.88 5.13
C ASP A 248 -6.22 7.13 4.61
N LYS A 249 -7.27 7.90 4.32
CA LYS A 249 -8.53 7.37 3.77
C LYS A 249 -8.32 6.75 2.38
N PRO A 250 -9.04 5.66 2.07
CA PRO A 250 -8.89 5.01 0.78
C PRO A 250 -9.58 5.81 -0.33
N LYS A 251 -8.96 5.82 -1.52
CA LYS A 251 -9.68 6.21 -2.75
C LYS A 251 -10.80 5.19 -3.00
N ALA A 252 -11.99 5.66 -3.38
CA ALA A 252 -13.17 4.79 -3.55
C ALA A 252 -12.92 3.64 -4.53
N TRP A 253 -12.19 3.89 -5.63
CA TRP A 253 -11.87 2.86 -6.61
C TRP A 253 -10.91 1.80 -6.07
N LEU A 254 -9.96 2.16 -5.20
CA LEU A 254 -9.05 1.20 -4.54
C LEU A 254 -9.82 0.31 -3.56
N LYS A 255 -10.74 0.90 -2.79
CA LYS A 255 -11.66 0.14 -1.93
C LYS A 255 -12.49 -0.84 -2.75
N ALA A 256 -13.04 -0.41 -3.89
CA ALA A 256 -13.79 -1.29 -4.78
C ALA A 256 -12.91 -2.39 -5.40
N PHE A 257 -11.73 -2.05 -5.93
CA PHE A 257 -10.86 -2.94 -6.70
C PHE A 257 -10.15 -3.99 -5.85
N ILE A 258 -9.49 -3.56 -4.76
CA ILE A 258 -8.64 -4.41 -3.94
C ILE A 258 -9.16 -4.57 -2.49
N GLY A 259 -10.26 -3.89 -2.13
CA GLY A 259 -10.80 -3.97 -0.77
C GLY A 259 -10.03 -3.13 0.23
N TYR A 260 -9.24 -2.15 -0.23
CA TYR A 260 -8.41 -1.31 0.64
C TYR A 260 -9.26 -0.37 1.48
N GLU A 261 -9.13 -0.47 2.80
CA GLU A 261 -9.85 0.33 3.79
C GLU A 261 -9.07 1.55 4.28
N GLY A 262 -7.78 1.64 3.93
CA GLY A 262 -6.91 2.76 4.27
C GLY A 262 -5.60 2.30 4.92
N THR A 263 -4.78 3.29 5.25
CA THR A 263 -3.48 3.09 5.91
C THR A 263 -3.42 3.91 7.18
N ILE A 264 -3.03 3.28 8.28
CA ILE A 264 -2.69 3.95 9.54
C ILE A 264 -1.17 4.13 9.56
N LYS A 265 -0.71 5.35 9.81
CA LYS A 265 0.71 5.71 9.82
C LYS A 265 1.14 6.10 11.21
N PHE A 266 2.34 5.67 11.59
CA PHE A 266 2.98 6.00 12.86
C PHE A 266 4.17 6.89 12.55
N THR A 267 4.07 8.15 12.94
CA THR A 267 5.06 9.19 12.64
C THR A 267 5.64 9.77 13.92
N THR A 268 6.91 10.13 13.90
CA THR A 268 7.52 10.95 14.95
C THR A 268 6.91 12.35 14.97
N GLU A 269 7.19 13.12 16.02
CA GLU A 269 6.88 14.56 16.08
C GLU A 269 7.49 15.37 14.91
N SER A 270 8.62 14.91 14.37
CA SER A 270 9.25 15.52 13.18
C SER A 270 8.55 15.17 11.86
N GLY A 271 7.51 14.34 11.88
CA GLY A 271 6.76 13.91 10.69
C GLY A 271 7.38 12.74 9.93
N ARG A 272 8.44 12.10 10.46
CA ARG A 272 9.08 10.92 9.88
C ARG A 272 8.21 9.69 10.12
N GLU A 273 7.83 8.99 9.06
CA GLU A 273 7.06 7.74 9.15
C GLU A 273 7.98 6.59 9.58
N LEU A 274 7.60 5.89 10.65
CA LEU A 274 8.34 4.76 11.21
C LEU A 274 7.71 3.42 10.83
N ALA A 275 6.38 3.37 10.78
CA ALA A 275 5.65 2.17 10.45
C ALA A 275 4.29 2.54 9.87
N ASN A 276 3.69 1.60 9.13
CA ASN A 276 2.31 1.69 8.74
C ASN A 276 1.57 0.35 8.83
N ILE A 277 0.25 0.45 8.93
CA ILE A 277 -0.69 -0.66 8.90
C ILE A 277 -1.66 -0.40 7.75
N GLN A 278 -1.69 -1.30 6.77
CA GLN A 278 -2.64 -1.26 5.67
C GLN A 278 -3.71 -2.32 5.87
N ILE A 279 -4.98 -1.93 5.73
CA ILE A 279 -6.13 -2.80 6.03
C ILE A 279 -6.89 -3.10 4.75
N TYR A 280 -7.20 -4.38 4.54
CA TYR A 280 -7.94 -4.85 3.37
C TYR A 280 -9.10 -5.74 3.79
N LYS A 281 -10.31 -5.40 3.31
CA LYS A 281 -11.54 -6.16 3.50
C LYS A 281 -12.08 -6.62 2.14
N PRO A 282 -12.17 -7.94 1.90
CA PRO A 282 -12.61 -8.48 0.62
C PRO A 282 -14.03 -8.02 0.23
N SER A 283 -14.13 -7.32 -0.89
CA SER A 283 -15.38 -6.96 -1.54
C SER A 283 -15.76 -8.03 -2.57
N LEU A 284 -16.96 -7.95 -3.14
CA LEU A 284 -17.36 -8.86 -4.24
C LEU A 284 -16.37 -8.83 -5.40
N VAL A 285 -15.81 -7.64 -5.69
CA VAL A 285 -14.85 -7.41 -6.77
C VAL A 285 -13.46 -7.90 -6.40
N SER A 286 -12.96 -7.53 -5.21
CA SER A 286 -11.58 -7.85 -4.83
C SER A 286 -11.37 -9.34 -4.53
N LYS A 287 -12.41 -10.07 -4.11
CA LYS A 287 -12.37 -11.52 -3.86
C LYS A 287 -11.82 -12.34 -5.03
N TRP A 288 -12.13 -11.95 -6.25
CA TRP A 288 -11.74 -12.68 -7.45
C TRP A 288 -10.23 -12.64 -7.71
N LEU A 289 -9.60 -11.47 -7.51
CA LEU A 289 -8.18 -11.28 -7.79
C LEU A 289 -7.32 -11.44 -6.54
N PHE A 290 -7.74 -10.90 -5.41
CA PHE A 290 -6.90 -10.73 -4.23
C PHE A 290 -7.23 -11.72 -3.10
N GLY A 291 -8.22 -12.59 -3.30
CA GLY A 291 -8.62 -13.62 -2.34
C GLY A 291 -9.72 -13.16 -1.38
N ALA A 292 -10.30 -14.13 -0.67
CA ALA A 292 -11.52 -13.93 0.12
C ALA A 292 -11.31 -13.65 1.60
N GLN A 293 -10.06 -13.58 2.06
CA GLN A 293 -9.73 -13.32 3.45
C GLN A 293 -9.33 -11.85 3.66
N PRO A 294 -9.73 -11.22 4.78
CA PRO A 294 -9.18 -9.94 5.20
C PRO A 294 -7.65 -10.01 5.34
N LYS A 295 -7.01 -8.86 5.16
CA LYS A 295 -5.55 -8.75 5.29
C LYS A 295 -5.19 -7.51 6.09
N VAL A 296 -4.16 -7.67 6.91
CA VAL A 296 -3.41 -6.58 7.51
C VAL A 296 -1.96 -6.71 7.06
N ILE A 297 -1.42 -5.63 6.52
CA ILE A 297 0.00 -5.55 6.13
C ILE A 297 0.64 -4.52 7.04
N ILE A 298 1.70 -4.90 7.75
CA ILE A 298 2.44 -4.02 8.65
C ILE A 298 3.86 -3.92 8.14
N GLN A 299 4.33 -2.70 7.90
CA GLN A 299 5.66 -2.47 7.34
C GLN A 299 6.41 -1.44 8.18
N PRO A 300 7.69 -1.70 8.54
CA PRO A 300 8.58 -0.65 8.98
C PRO A 300 9.00 0.22 7.78
N ILE A 301 9.17 1.51 8.04
CA ILE A 301 9.55 2.51 7.05
C ILE A 301 10.88 3.13 7.49
N ASP A 302 11.93 2.87 6.71
CA ASP A 302 13.23 3.47 6.94
C ASP A 302 13.34 4.80 6.19
N GLN A 303 13.76 5.85 6.89
CA GLN A 303 14.03 7.17 6.33
C GLN A 303 15.40 7.69 6.82
N ASP A 304 16.37 6.79 7.05
CA ASP A 304 17.80 7.05 7.22
C ASP A 304 18.27 7.72 8.54
N GLU A 305 17.46 7.75 9.60
CA GLU A 305 17.86 8.33 10.91
C GLU A 305 18.05 7.31 12.04
N ASN A 306 17.18 6.30 12.12
CA ASN A 306 17.28 5.22 13.12
C ASN A 306 16.52 3.97 12.64
N PRO A 307 17.15 3.08 11.84
CA PRO A 307 16.49 1.93 11.24
C PRO A 307 15.92 0.96 12.30
N LYS A 308 16.54 0.91 13.48
CA LYS A 308 16.14 0.00 14.56
C LYS A 308 14.80 0.39 15.19
N GLU A 309 14.54 1.69 15.34
CA GLU A 309 13.29 2.20 15.91
C GLU A 309 12.07 1.80 15.07
N ALA A 310 12.15 1.95 13.75
CA ALA A 310 11.07 1.62 12.82
C ALA A 310 10.73 0.12 12.81
N ILE A 311 11.75 -0.76 12.75
CA ILE A 311 11.53 -2.21 12.76
C ILE A 311 10.98 -2.72 14.10
N GLU A 312 11.48 -2.18 15.22
CA GLU A 312 10.96 -2.51 16.55
C GLU A 312 9.51 -2.07 16.73
N LEU A 313 9.16 -0.86 16.25
CA LEU A 313 7.78 -0.38 16.31
C LEU A 313 6.83 -1.24 15.45
N ALA A 314 7.21 -1.55 14.21
CA ALA A 314 6.39 -2.39 13.34
C ALA A 314 6.20 -3.81 13.92
N ALA A 315 7.26 -4.40 14.48
CA ALA A 315 7.19 -5.68 15.18
C ALA A 315 6.28 -5.61 16.42
N LYS A 316 6.40 -4.53 17.21
CA LYS A 316 5.56 -4.30 18.39
C LYS A 316 4.08 -4.20 18.02
N ILE A 317 3.75 -3.49 16.94
CA ILE A 317 2.39 -3.42 16.42
C ILE A 317 1.90 -4.80 15.99
N ALA A 318 2.73 -5.58 15.30
CA ALA A 318 2.34 -6.89 14.79
C ALA A 318 1.98 -7.88 15.91
N VAL A 319 2.66 -7.82 17.06
CA VAL A 319 2.36 -8.70 18.22
C VAL A 319 1.15 -8.25 19.03
N LEU A 320 0.54 -7.09 18.74
CA LEU A 320 -0.73 -6.68 19.37
C LEU A 320 -1.94 -7.45 18.83
N PHE A 321 -1.81 -8.12 17.69
CA PHE A 321 -2.84 -9.00 17.15
C PHE A 321 -2.80 -10.35 17.85
N GLU A 322 -3.98 -10.89 18.16
CA GLU A 322 -4.11 -12.27 18.66
C GLU A 322 -3.87 -13.28 17.53
N SER A 323 -4.23 -12.87 16.31
CA SER A 323 -3.97 -13.61 15.08
C SER A 323 -2.48 -13.65 14.77
N PRO A 324 -1.92 -14.81 14.37
CA PRO A 324 -0.51 -14.91 14.05
C PRO A 324 -0.16 -14.20 12.74
N VAL A 325 1.09 -13.76 12.61
CA VAL A 325 1.65 -13.34 11.31
C VAL A 325 1.79 -14.58 10.42
N ASN A 326 1.08 -14.57 9.29
CA ASN A 326 1.04 -15.70 8.35
C ASN A 326 2.26 -15.75 7.42
N SER A 327 2.84 -14.60 7.13
CA SER A 327 3.99 -14.48 6.23
C SER A 327 4.88 -13.30 6.64
N PHE A 328 6.19 -13.55 6.58
CA PHE A 328 7.24 -12.54 6.70
C PHE A 328 7.93 -12.41 5.34
N LYS A 329 8.21 -11.19 4.91
CA LYS A 329 8.96 -10.94 3.68
C LYS A 329 9.84 -9.72 3.89
N ALA A 330 11.09 -9.80 3.45
CA ALA A 330 12.02 -8.67 3.42
C ALA A 330 11.35 -7.44 2.79
N THR A 331 11.62 -6.26 3.34
CA THR A 331 11.28 -5.00 2.69
C THR A 331 12.45 -4.55 1.82
N TYR A 332 12.33 -3.39 1.19
CA TYR A 332 13.45 -2.81 0.47
C TYR A 332 14.64 -2.47 1.40
N ASP A 333 14.34 -2.16 2.66
CA ASP A 333 15.33 -1.64 3.62
C ASP A 333 15.72 -2.64 4.71
N TYR A 334 14.89 -3.64 4.99
CA TYR A 334 15.12 -4.63 6.05
C TYR A 334 15.14 -6.05 5.50
N GLU A 335 16.13 -6.82 5.93
CA GLU A 335 16.24 -8.24 5.62
C GLU A 335 15.13 -9.05 6.33
N LEU A 336 14.81 -10.22 5.76
CA LEU A 336 13.82 -11.12 6.34
C LEU A 336 14.19 -11.58 7.76
N SER A 337 15.48 -11.83 7.99
CA SER A 337 16.05 -12.25 9.28
C SER A 337 15.82 -11.18 10.36
N GLU A 338 15.98 -9.91 10.02
CA GLU A 338 15.78 -8.78 10.93
C GLU A 338 14.32 -8.65 11.35
N LEU A 339 13.38 -8.76 10.39
CA LEU A 339 11.94 -8.72 10.66
C LEU A 339 11.51 -9.85 11.61
N ILE A 340 11.96 -11.08 11.34
CA ILE A 340 11.64 -12.24 12.19
C ILE A 340 12.24 -12.05 13.59
N SER A 341 13.50 -11.61 13.69
CA SER A 341 14.16 -11.41 14.98
C SER A 341 13.47 -10.34 15.82
N ALA A 342 13.06 -9.22 15.21
CA ALA A 342 12.34 -8.15 15.90
C ALA A 342 10.97 -8.62 16.39
N TYR A 343 10.22 -9.34 15.56
CA TYR A 343 8.92 -9.93 15.93
C TYR A 343 9.05 -10.91 17.11
N ASP A 344 9.99 -11.85 17.02
CA ASP A 344 10.23 -12.85 18.08
C ASP A 344 10.65 -12.21 19.41
N GLN A 345 11.42 -11.12 19.35
CA GLN A 345 11.81 -10.37 20.54
C GLN A 345 10.59 -9.70 21.19
N GLN A 346 9.79 -8.97 20.42
CA GLN A 346 8.59 -8.28 20.92
C GLN A 346 7.56 -9.28 21.46
N HIS A 347 7.40 -10.44 20.81
CA HIS A 347 6.52 -11.50 21.29
C HIS A 347 6.98 -12.06 22.64
N LYS A 348 8.29 -12.26 22.83
CA LYS A 348 8.85 -12.70 24.14
C LYS A 348 8.64 -11.66 25.23
N GLU A 349 8.80 -10.37 24.92
CA GLU A 349 8.58 -9.27 25.86
C GLU A 349 7.12 -9.19 26.30
N LEU A 350 6.18 -9.35 25.36
CA LEU A 350 4.74 -9.36 25.64
C LEU A 350 4.36 -10.53 26.57
N VAL A 351 4.86 -11.73 26.31
CA VAL A 351 4.60 -12.93 27.13
C VAL A 351 5.24 -12.82 28.54
N ARG A 352 6.34 -12.08 28.69
CA ARG A 352 7.03 -11.88 29.97
C ARG A 352 6.37 -10.85 30.88
N LYS A 353 5.54 -9.94 30.35
CA LYS A 353 4.83 -8.97 31.19
C LYS A 353 3.86 -9.72 32.12
N PRO A 354 4.00 -9.60 33.46
CA PRO A 354 3.04 -10.22 34.37
C PRO A 354 1.65 -9.65 34.11
N PHE A 355 0.63 -10.52 34.11
CA PHE A 355 -0.77 -10.12 33.99
C PHE A 355 -1.14 -9.28 35.22
N ILE A 356 -1.11 -7.95 35.10
CA ILE A 356 -1.63 -7.03 36.11
C ILE A 356 -3.08 -6.72 35.71
N PRO A 357 -4.10 -7.21 36.45
CA PRO A 357 -5.49 -6.92 36.13
C PRO A 357 -5.71 -5.39 36.11
N GLN A 358 -6.43 -4.89 35.09
CA GLN A 358 -6.71 -3.46 34.89
C GLN A 358 -7.33 -2.75 36.11
N PHE A 359 -7.86 -3.49 37.09
CA PHE A 359 -8.37 -2.96 38.36
C PHE A 359 -7.31 -2.29 39.25
N GLU A 360 -6.01 -2.54 39.05
CA GLU A 360 -4.97 -1.86 39.86
C GLU A 360 -4.57 -0.49 39.33
N LYS A 361 -4.77 -0.19 38.03
CA LYS A 361 -4.50 1.15 37.48
C LYS A 361 -5.49 2.21 37.98
N LEU A 362 -6.66 1.80 38.47
CA LEU A 362 -7.66 2.70 39.08
C LEU A 362 -7.38 3.09 40.54
N ARG A 363 -6.38 2.49 41.21
CA ARG A 363 -6.04 2.88 42.59
C ARG A 363 -5.13 4.10 42.70
N PHE A 364 -4.53 4.57 41.60
CA PHE A 364 -3.67 5.76 41.59
C PHE A 364 -4.42 7.09 41.38
N PHE A 365 -5.75 7.05 41.27
CA PHE A 365 -6.62 8.24 41.31
C PHE A 365 -7.49 8.27 42.59
N GLN A 366 -6.92 7.93 43.75
CA GLN A 366 -7.44 8.51 45.00
C GLN A 366 -6.67 9.80 45.25
N ARG A 367 -7.33 10.94 45.01
CA ARG A 367 -6.88 12.24 45.51
C ARG A 367 -6.54 12.10 47.00
N PRO A 368 -5.45 12.68 47.51
CA PRO A 368 -5.32 12.84 48.95
C PRO A 368 -6.47 13.75 49.39
N CYS A 369 -7.37 13.22 50.22
CA CYS A 369 -8.27 14.06 51.00
C CYS A 369 -7.39 15.00 51.82
N SER A 370 -7.45 16.29 51.53
CA SER A 370 -6.90 17.35 52.37
C SER A 370 -7.47 17.20 53.79
N GLU A 371 -6.60 17.31 54.80
CA GLU A 371 -6.96 17.17 56.21
C GLU A 371 -7.86 18.29 56.75
N ASP A 372 -8.26 19.27 55.92
CA ASP A 372 -9.04 20.44 56.34
C ASP A 372 -10.56 20.24 56.47
N ASN A 373 -11.10 19.04 56.23
CA ASN A 373 -12.54 18.77 56.36
C ASN A 373 -12.95 17.93 57.59
N LYS A 374 -12.07 17.77 58.59
CA LYS A 374 -12.41 17.06 59.85
C LYS A 374 -12.99 17.95 60.96
N GLU A 375 -12.96 19.27 60.83
CA GLU A 375 -13.51 20.18 61.86
C GLU A 375 -14.97 20.62 61.64
N GLU A 376 -15.54 20.45 60.43
CA GLU A 376 -16.93 20.82 60.15
C GLU A 376 -17.96 19.68 60.36
N LEU A 377 -17.53 18.42 60.42
CA LEU A 377 -18.43 17.28 60.69
C LEU A 377 -18.62 16.94 62.18
N MET A 378 -17.81 17.53 63.07
CA MET A 378 -17.89 17.30 64.53
C MET A 378 -18.75 18.32 65.28
N LYS A 379 -19.30 19.34 64.60
CA LYS A 379 -20.16 20.39 65.22
C LYS A 379 -21.66 20.19 65.03
N SER A 380 -22.12 19.11 64.38
CA SER A 380 -23.56 18.91 64.11
C SER A 380 -24.27 17.85 64.96
N ASN A 381 -23.62 17.20 65.95
CA ASN A 381 -24.29 16.19 66.80
C ASN A 381 -23.95 16.33 68.28
N GLY A 382 -24.36 17.45 68.88
CA GLY A 382 -24.16 17.78 70.29
C GLY A 382 -24.53 16.66 71.28
N LEU A 383 -23.51 16.01 71.83
CA LEU A 383 -23.58 15.21 73.05
C LEU A 383 -22.53 15.76 74.04
N LYS A 384 -23.00 16.78 74.77
CA LYS A 384 -22.46 17.48 75.95
C LYS A 384 -21.05 18.06 75.90
#